data_AF-A0A2V1CYC5-F1
#
_entry.id   AF-A0A2V1CYC5-F1
#
_cell.length_a   1.000
_cell.length_b   1.000
_cell.length_c   1.000
_cell.angle_alpha   90.00
_cell.angle_beta   90.00
_cell.angle_gamma   90.00
#
_symmetry.space_group_name_H-M   'P 1'
#
loop_
_entity.id
_entity.type
_entity.pdbx_description
1 polymer ?
#
loop_
_entity_poly.entity_id
_entity_poly.type
_entity_poly.pdbx_seq_one_letter_code
_entity_poly.pdbx_strand_id
1 'polypeptide(L)'
;MESQIQRLIVIGAGCFGLSAALELCQDEAFASTHITIISASEIPDKNCASFDINRIVRTDYTSPLYASLAAEALEIWRHSDWGKEQRFVESGLLMLGEASTVFGTENPCSVTQ
;
A
#
# COMPACT_ATOMS: atom_id res chain seq x y z
N MET A 1 2.17 -30.65 -21.53
CA MET A 1 2.31 -30.80 -20.08
C MET A 1 2.84 -29.48 -19.58
N GLU A 2 1.94 -28.61 -19.10
CA GLU A 2 2.34 -27.30 -18.59
C GLU A 2 3.27 -27.50 -17.39
N SER A 3 4.40 -26.81 -17.42
CA SER A 3 5.37 -26.83 -16.34
C SER A 3 4.76 -26.12 -15.13
N GLN A 4 4.30 -26.87 -14.14
CA GLN A 4 3.81 -26.31 -12.89
C GLN A 4 4.97 -25.79 -12.02
N ILE A 5 4.84 -24.57 -11.48
CA ILE A 5 5.84 -24.00 -10.56
C ILE A 5 5.82 -24.83 -9.27
N GLN A 6 6.91 -25.52 -8.98
CA GLN A 6 7.00 -26.39 -7.79
C GLN A 6 7.49 -25.65 -6.55
N ARG A 7 8.32 -24.62 -6.73
CA ARG A 7 8.94 -23.85 -5.65
C ARG A 7 9.04 -22.38 -6.03
N LEU A 8 8.64 -21.52 -5.11
CA LEU A 8 8.70 -20.07 -5.26
C LEU A 8 9.34 -19.48 -4.01
N ILE A 9 10.25 -18.52 -4.21
CA ILE A 9 10.92 -17.82 -3.12
C ILE A 9 10.51 -16.35 -3.15
N VAL A 10 10.01 -15.85 -2.03
CA VAL A 10 9.76 -14.43 -1.79
C VAL A 10 10.90 -13.88 -0.94
N ILE A 11 11.64 -12.90 -1.48
CA ILE A 11 12.75 -12.26 -0.77
C ILE A 11 12.25 -10.94 -0.16
N GLY A 12 12.32 -10.85 1.17
CA GLY A 12 11.86 -9.71 1.96
C GLY A 12 10.48 -9.97 2.58
N ALA A 13 10.40 -9.92 3.91
CA ALA A 13 9.16 -10.13 4.67
C ALA A 13 8.52 -8.82 5.17
N GLY A 14 8.53 -7.80 4.31
CA GLY A 14 7.79 -6.55 4.53
C GLY A 14 6.33 -6.66 4.07
N CYS A 15 5.59 -5.53 4.10
CA CYS A 15 4.19 -5.51 3.67
C CYS A 15 3.98 -6.14 2.27
N PHE A 16 4.76 -5.75 1.26
CA PHE A 16 4.60 -6.30 -0.09
C PHE A 16 4.97 -7.79 -0.19
N GLY A 17 6.03 -8.22 0.49
CA GLY A 17 6.46 -9.62 0.42
C GLY A 17 5.47 -10.56 1.11
N LEU A 18 4.98 -10.18 2.29
CA LEU A 18 3.97 -10.95 3.01
C LEU A 18 2.61 -10.93 2.29
N SER A 19 2.20 -9.78 1.75
CA SER A 19 0.97 -9.69 0.95
C SER A 19 1.06 -10.54 -0.31
N ALA A 20 2.17 -10.49 -1.05
CA ALA A 20 2.35 -11.32 -2.24
C ALA A 20 2.33 -12.81 -1.89
N ALA A 21 3.00 -13.22 -0.81
CA ALA A 21 2.98 -14.60 -0.36
C ALA A 21 1.57 -15.06 0.04
N LEU A 22 0.78 -14.20 0.69
CA LEU A 22 -0.60 -14.49 1.05
C LEU A 22 -1.48 -14.70 -0.18
N GLU A 23 -1.42 -13.80 -1.15
CA GLU A 23 -2.18 -13.90 -2.40
C GLU A 23 -1.80 -15.18 -3.17
N LEU A 24 -0.51 -15.49 -3.26
CA LEU A 24 -0.04 -16.74 -3.89
C LEU A 24 -0.54 -17.99 -3.16
N CYS A 25 -0.68 -17.96 -1.83
CA CYS A 25 -1.25 -19.08 -1.08
C CYS A 25 -2.77 -19.26 -1.31
N GLN A 26 -3.46 -18.22 -1.77
CA GLN A 26 -4.91 -18.22 -2.01
C GLN A 26 -5.26 -18.54 -3.47
N ASP A 27 -4.31 -18.41 -4.38
CA ASP A 27 -4.49 -18.71 -5.80
C ASP A 27 -4.36 -20.22 -6.07
N GLU A 28 -5.42 -20.81 -6.63
CA GLU A 28 -5.49 -22.23 -7.01
C GLU A 28 -4.39 -22.63 -8.01
N ALA A 29 -3.89 -21.69 -8.82
CA ALA A 29 -2.76 -21.95 -9.72
C ALA A 29 -1.47 -22.31 -8.95
N PHE A 30 -1.37 -21.90 -7.69
CA PHE A 30 -0.21 -22.13 -6.83
C PHE A 30 -0.49 -23.12 -5.69
N ALA A 31 -1.65 -23.78 -5.65
CA ALA A 31 -2.03 -24.71 -4.57
C ALA A 31 -1.01 -25.84 -4.32
N SER A 32 -0.29 -26.29 -5.36
CA SER A 32 0.79 -27.30 -5.24
C SER A 32 2.20 -26.70 -5.10
N THR A 33 2.33 -25.38 -4.99
CA THR A 33 3.62 -24.67 -4.95
C THR A 33 4.14 -24.59 -3.53
N HIS A 34 5.40 -24.95 -3.31
CA HIS A 34 6.07 -24.66 -2.05
C HIS A 34 6.57 -23.21 -2.04
N ILE A 35 5.91 -22.34 -1.26
CA ILE A 35 6.25 -20.92 -1.14
C ILE A 35 7.16 -20.74 0.09
N THR A 36 8.36 -20.22 -0.12
CA THR A 36 9.34 -19.92 0.94
C THR A 36 9.58 -18.43 1.02
N ILE A 37 9.44 -17.85 2.21
CA ILE A 37 9.75 -16.44 2.47
C ILE A 37 11.12 -16.36 3.13
N ILE A 38 12.02 -15.54 2.59
CA ILE A 38 13.34 -15.27 3.15
C ILE A 38 13.38 -13.82 3.65
N SER A 39 13.68 -13.65 4.94
CA SER A 39 13.82 -12.33 5.57
C SER A 39 15.26 -12.15 6.07
N ALA A 40 15.73 -10.91 6.12
CA ALA A 40 17.05 -10.57 6.66
C ALA A 40 17.11 -10.67 8.19
N SER A 41 15.97 -10.56 8.86
CA SER A 41 15.82 -10.66 10.31
C SER A 41 14.50 -11.38 10.68
N GLU A 42 14.23 -11.54 11.97
CA GLU A 42 13.00 -12.12 12.49
C GLU A 42 11.76 -11.33 12.02
N ILE A 43 10.66 -12.03 11.73
CA ILE A 43 9.40 -11.40 11.31
C ILE A 43 8.56 -11.12 12.57
N PRO A 44 8.15 -9.87 12.83
CA PRO A 44 8.30 -8.71 11.96
C PRO A 44 9.69 -8.05 12.05
N ASP A 45 10.24 -7.70 10.89
CA ASP A 45 11.58 -7.07 10.79
C ASP A 45 11.50 -5.60 11.20
N LYS A 46 12.14 -5.25 12.32
CA LYS A 46 12.20 -3.88 12.85
C LYS A 46 12.84 -2.86 11.90
N ASN A 47 13.62 -3.32 10.94
CA ASN A 47 14.25 -2.46 9.93
C ASN A 47 13.38 -2.30 8.68
N CYS A 48 12.27 -3.03 8.58
CA CYS A 48 11.37 -2.88 7.46
C CYS A 48 10.59 -1.57 7.59
N ALA A 49 10.41 -0.86 6.48
CA ALA A 49 9.58 0.33 6.46
C ALA A 49 8.20 0.07 7.07
N SER A 50 7.60 -1.11 6.81
CA SER A 50 6.27 -1.48 7.30
C SER A 50 6.19 -1.81 8.79
N PHE A 51 7.31 -1.85 9.51
CA PHE A 51 7.31 -1.95 10.96
C PHE A 51 7.05 -0.58 11.58
N ASP A 52 5.77 -0.25 11.73
CA ASP A 52 5.32 1.02 12.28
C ASP A 52 4.08 0.82 13.15
N ILE A 53 3.85 1.75 14.07
CA ILE A 53 2.64 1.80 14.91
C ILE A 53 1.47 2.38 14.11
N ASN A 54 1.73 3.32 13.20
CA ASN A 54 0.69 3.93 12.37
C ASN A 54 1.22 4.29 10.97
N ARG A 55 0.29 4.40 10.02
CA ARG A 55 0.57 4.82 8.65
C ARG A 55 -0.62 5.62 8.10
N ILE A 56 -0.35 6.57 7.22
CA ILE A 56 -1.38 7.37 6.56
C ILE A 56 -1.95 6.57 5.37
N VAL A 57 -3.27 6.47 5.29
CA VAL A 57 -4.01 5.99 4.11
C VAL A 57 -4.65 7.19 3.43
N ARG A 58 -4.42 7.36 2.12
CA ARG A 58 -4.94 8.48 1.33
C ARG A 58 -5.08 8.07 -0.14
N THR A 59 -5.96 8.74 -0.87
CA THR A 59 -6.29 8.41 -2.27
C THR A 59 -5.97 9.53 -3.28
N ASP A 60 -5.62 10.71 -2.79
CA ASP A 60 -5.31 11.91 -3.56
C ASP A 60 -3.86 11.87 -4.09
N TYR A 61 -3.64 10.98 -5.06
CA TYR A 61 -2.41 10.91 -5.86
C TYR A 61 -2.61 11.60 -7.22
N THR A 62 -1.57 12.27 -7.73
CA THR A 62 -1.58 12.91 -9.05
C THR A 62 -1.59 11.89 -10.21
N SER A 63 -1.04 10.71 -9.97
CA SER A 63 -1.04 9.61 -10.94
C SER A 63 -2.38 8.86 -10.89
N PRO A 64 -3.11 8.72 -12.01
CA PRO A 64 -4.37 7.99 -12.06
C PRO A 64 -4.25 6.53 -11.62
N LEU A 65 -3.14 5.86 -11.97
CA LEU A 65 -2.89 4.47 -11.57
C LEU A 65 -2.81 4.34 -10.04
N TYR A 66 -2.05 5.21 -9.38
CA TYR A 66 -1.92 5.17 -7.93
C TYR A 66 -3.21 5.60 -7.22
N ALA A 67 -3.94 6.56 -7.78
CA ALA A 67 -5.24 6.97 -7.25
C ALA A 67 -6.25 5.80 -7.30
N SER A 68 -6.31 5.04 -8.39
CA SER A 68 -7.18 3.85 -8.52
C SER A 68 -6.83 2.79 -7.47
N LEU A 69 -5.54 2.41 -7.39
CA LEU A 69 -5.07 1.41 -6.44
C LEU A 69 -5.34 1.83 -4.99
N ALA A 70 -5.16 3.12 -4.67
CA ALA A 70 -5.43 3.63 -3.34
C ALA A 70 -6.94 3.63 -3.01
N ALA A 71 -7.80 3.92 -3.98
CA ALA A 71 -9.26 3.86 -3.81
C ALA A 71 -9.72 2.42 -3.58
N GLU A 72 -9.21 1.45 -4.35
CA GLU A 72 -9.49 0.02 -4.15
C GLU A 72 -9.02 -0.45 -2.76
N ALA A 73 -7.81 -0.07 -2.36
CA ALA A 73 -7.29 -0.40 -1.03
C ALA A 73 -8.14 0.19 0.09
N LEU A 74 -8.62 1.44 -0.06
CA LEU A 74 -9.47 2.10 0.92
C LEU A 74 -10.79 1.34 1.13
N GLU A 75 -11.39 0.81 0.08
CA GLU A 75 -12.60 -0.01 0.18
C GLU A 75 -12.36 -1.31 0.95
N ILE A 76 -11.19 -1.95 0.75
CA ILE A 76 -10.78 -3.12 1.52
C ILE A 76 -10.59 -2.75 3.00
N TRP A 77 -9.91 -1.64 3.29
CA TRP A 77 -9.73 -1.16 4.67
C TRP A 77 -11.07 -0.90 5.37
N ARG A 78 -12.06 -0.33 4.69
CA ARG A 78 -13.37 -0.04 5.28
C ARG A 78 -14.22 -1.29 5.54
N HIS A 79 -14.18 -2.26 4.64
CA HIS A 79 -15.22 -3.29 4.56
C HIS A 79 -14.73 -4.72 4.86
N SER A 80 -13.43 -4.95 4.98
CA SER A 80 -12.87 -6.29 5.23
C SER A 80 -12.31 -6.46 6.65
N ASP A 81 -11.85 -7.68 6.94
CA ASP A 81 -11.13 -7.98 8.18
C ASP A 81 -9.82 -7.19 8.32
N TRP A 82 -9.27 -6.62 7.25
CA TRP A 82 -8.03 -5.86 7.29
C TRP A 82 -8.11 -4.60 8.14
N GLY A 83 -9.23 -3.86 8.11
CA GLY A 83 -9.39 -2.63 8.89
C GLY A 83 -10.09 -2.78 10.23
N LYS A 84 -10.50 -3.99 10.61
CA LYS A 84 -11.13 -4.25 11.91
C LYS A 84 -10.14 -4.04 13.07
N GLU A 85 -10.64 -4.11 14.30
CA GLU A 85 -9.82 -4.05 15.53
C GLU A 85 -8.97 -2.77 15.63
N GLN A 86 -9.52 -1.64 15.16
CA GLN A 86 -8.83 -0.34 15.14
C GLN A 86 -7.55 -0.30 14.28
N ARG A 87 -7.37 -1.26 13.37
CA ARG A 87 -6.27 -1.23 12.39
C ARG A 87 -6.47 -0.15 11.33
N PHE A 88 -7.72 0.21 11.04
CA PHE A 88 -8.06 1.38 10.22
C PHE A 88 -8.93 2.35 11.01
N VAL A 89 -8.53 3.63 11.02
CA VAL A 89 -9.28 4.72 11.65
C VAL A 89 -9.37 5.88 10.68
N GLU A 90 -10.57 6.20 10.24
CA GLU A 90 -10.83 7.26 9.25
C GLU A 90 -10.92 8.64 9.93
N SER A 91 -9.78 9.16 10.38
CA SER A 91 -9.67 10.44 11.10
C SER A 91 -9.62 11.68 10.18
N GLY A 92 -9.68 11.49 8.86
CA GLY A 92 -9.45 12.54 7.86
C GLY A 92 -7.97 12.83 7.62
N LEU A 93 -7.69 13.70 6.63
CA LEU A 93 -6.35 14.12 6.23
C LEU A 93 -6.31 15.65 6.05
N LEU A 94 -5.40 16.32 6.76
CA LEU A 94 -5.12 17.74 6.57
C LEU A 94 -3.76 17.89 5.89
N MET A 95 -3.76 18.44 4.67
CA MET A 95 -2.53 18.79 3.95
C MET A 95 -2.34 20.30 3.97
N LEU A 96 -1.21 20.74 4.47
CA LEU A 96 -0.78 22.14 4.48
C LEU A 96 0.47 22.26 3.62
N GLY A 97 0.53 23.29 2.80
CA GLY A 97 1.71 23.66 2.02
C GLY A 97 1.89 25.16 2.08
N GLU A 98 3.13 25.60 2.29
CA GLU A 98 3.48 27.00 2.09
C GLU A 98 3.61 27.25 0.59
N ALA A 99 2.87 28.23 0.07
CA ALA A 99 3.14 28.74 -1.26
C ALA A 99 4.51 29.43 -1.19
N SER A 100 5.55 28.78 -1.73
CA SER A 100 6.81 29.50 -1.98
C SER A 100 6.48 30.71 -2.85
N THR A 101 6.76 31.88 -2.30
CA THR A 101 6.50 33.17 -2.97
C THR A 101 7.20 33.15 -4.31
N VAL A 102 6.42 33.15 -5.39
CA VAL A 102 6.95 33.44 -6.72
C VAL A 102 7.31 34.91 -6.72
N PHE A 103 8.61 35.23 -6.60
CA PHE A 103 9.11 36.56 -6.92
C PHE A 103 8.85 36.82 -8.41
N GLY A 104 7.95 37.77 -8.68
CA GLY A 104 7.77 38.38 -10.00
C GLY A 104 6.99 37.52 -11.00
N THR A 105 5.67 37.70 -11.06
CA THR A 105 5.03 38.56 -12.08
C THR A 105 3.52 38.41 -11.94
N GLU A 106 2.89 39.56 -11.77
CA GLU A 106 1.46 39.84 -11.84
C GLU A 106 0.68 39.07 -12.93
N ASN A 107 -0.36 38.30 -12.55
CA ASN A 107 -1.75 38.79 -12.60
C ASN A 107 -2.80 37.78 -12.08
N PRO A 108 -3.91 38.26 -11.51
CA PRO A 108 -4.91 37.47 -10.80
C PRO A 108 -5.95 36.93 -11.78
N CYS A 109 -6.11 35.60 -11.84
CA CYS A 109 -7.27 35.02 -12.51
C CYS A 109 -8.43 34.99 -11.50
N SER A 110 -9.38 35.92 -11.67
CA SER A 110 -10.59 36.08 -10.89
C SER A 110 -11.49 34.84 -11.01
N VAL A 111 -11.66 34.10 -9.91
CA VAL A 111 -12.74 33.12 -9.76
C VAL A 111 -14.01 33.89 -9.45
N THR A 112 -15.01 33.78 -10.33
CA THR A 112 -16.38 34.23 -10.06
C THR A 112 -17.17 33.02 -9.56
N GLN A 113 -18.09 33.29 -8.62
CA GLN A 113 -18.91 32.36 -7.83
C GLN A 113 -19.57 31.21 -8.62
#